data_AF-A0A3C1CHG6-F1
#
_entry.id   AF-A0A3C1CHG6-F1
#
_cell.length_a   1.000
_cell.length_b   1.000
_cell.length_c   1.000
_cell.angle_alpha   90.00
_cell.angle_beta   90.00
_cell.angle_gamma   90.00
#
_symmetry.space_group_name_H-M   'P 1'
#
loop_
_entity.id
_entity.type
_entity.pdbx_description
1 polymer ?
#
loop_
_entity_poly.entity_id
_entity_poly.type
_entity_poly.pdbx_seq_one_letter_code
_entity_poly.pdbx_strand_id
1 'polypeptide(L)'
;MMSLSVCPSGHANESQWRYCIECGVPLDGAGTQDPAGTPSQGAPPPSQLLESSGPVDDTDDHGREYLVALVILLVALAVAGATFAFVLRHHSSALASNGVSTPSSHRAGTTGGTGDPRQAAVAVDRLLVASEGNRSSVQQAVGQIASCADVTGAVHTLQAAAADREQLLTKLGGLDLSALPRSMVDDLTGSWLSSLDSDISYARWGQDENRSGCTAGDYADPNYRAAMSTDNQASASKGAFLALWDPLAQSNGLPQWQSSQI
;
A
#
# COMPACT_ATOMS: atom_id res chain seq x y z
N MET A 1 11.94 14.36 -18.37
CA MET A 1 10.88 13.40 -18.73
C MET A 1 11.10 12.19 -17.84
N MET A 2 10.18 11.89 -16.92
CA MET A 2 10.32 10.76 -16.00
C MET A 2 9.96 9.48 -16.76
N SER A 3 10.87 8.51 -16.81
CA SER A 3 10.58 7.20 -17.41
C SER A 3 9.68 6.40 -16.47
N LEU A 4 8.50 6.02 -16.95
CA LEU A 4 7.59 5.10 -16.28
C LEU A 4 8.09 3.66 -16.48
N SER A 5 8.20 2.93 -15.38
CA SER A 5 8.47 1.50 -15.37
C SER A 5 7.19 0.76 -15.04
N VAL A 6 6.87 -0.31 -15.76
CA VAL A 6 5.74 -1.17 -15.42
C VAL A 6 6.28 -2.31 -14.58
N CYS A 7 5.78 -2.48 -13.35
CA CYS A 7 6.22 -3.57 -12.52
C CYS A 7 5.66 -4.92 -13.01
N PRO A 8 6.21 -6.07 -12.58
CA PRO A 8 5.82 -7.38 -13.12
C PRO A 8 4.32 -7.70 -13.01
N SER A 9 3.63 -7.09 -12.04
CA SER A 9 2.17 -7.20 -11.85
C SER A 9 1.35 -6.21 -12.70
N GLY A 10 1.99 -5.43 -13.58
CA GLY A 10 1.31 -4.52 -14.51
C GLY A 10 1.05 -3.10 -14.00
N HIS A 11 1.49 -2.75 -12.79
CA HIS A 11 1.28 -1.39 -12.27
C HIS A 11 2.34 -0.41 -12.76
N ALA A 12 1.94 0.83 -13.00
CA ALA A 12 2.85 1.91 -13.31
C ALA A 12 3.66 2.27 -12.05
N ASN A 13 4.97 2.43 -12.22
CA ASN A 13 5.90 2.77 -11.17
C ASN A 13 6.88 3.83 -11.69
N GLU A 14 7.38 4.69 -10.81
CA GLU A 14 8.47 5.58 -11.20
C GLU A 14 9.78 4.80 -11.21
N SER A 15 10.62 5.02 -12.23
CA SER A 15 11.88 4.29 -12.46
C SER A 15 12.92 4.42 -11.33
N GLN A 16 12.73 5.34 -10.39
CA GLN A 16 13.63 5.52 -9.24
C GLN A 16 13.42 4.49 -8.12
N TRP A 17 12.28 3.78 -8.10
CA TRP A 17 11.95 2.84 -7.04
C TRP A 17 12.44 1.43 -7.39
N ARG A 18 13.17 0.80 -6.47
CA ARG A 18 13.61 -0.61 -6.62
C ARG A 18 12.46 -1.62 -6.54
N TYR A 19 11.27 -1.15 -6.14
CA TYR A 19 10.06 -1.94 -5.92
C TYR A 19 8.84 -1.17 -6.42
N CYS A 20 7.80 -1.89 -6.81
CA CYS A 20 6.52 -1.35 -7.23
C CYS A 20 5.82 -0.68 -6.05
N ILE A 21 5.50 0.61 -6.14
CA ILE A 21 4.79 1.31 -5.04
C ILE A 21 3.39 0.71 -4.82
N GLU A 22 2.76 0.23 -5.89
CA GLU A 22 1.39 -0.28 -5.86
C GLU A 22 1.29 -1.69 -5.26
N CYS A 23 2.22 -2.59 -5.60
CA CYS A 23 2.15 -4.01 -5.21
C CYS A 23 3.38 -4.55 -4.45
N GLY A 24 4.40 -3.73 -4.24
CA GLY A 24 5.63 -4.09 -3.51
C GLY A 24 6.57 -5.04 -4.25
N VAL A 25 6.24 -5.49 -5.47
CA VAL A 25 7.07 -6.43 -6.22
C VAL A 25 8.39 -5.75 -6.63
N PRO A 26 9.57 -6.38 -6.42
CA PRO A 26 10.84 -5.86 -6.91
C PRO A 26 10.78 -5.62 -8.42
N LEU A 27 11.26 -4.46 -8.86
CA LEU A 27 11.48 -4.24 -10.28
C LEU A 27 12.70 -5.03 -10.72
N ASP A 28 12.64 -5.66 -11.90
CA ASP A 28 13.72 -6.49 -12.44
C ASP A 28 15.07 -5.74 -12.40
N GLY A 29 16.05 -6.31 -11.70
CA GLY A 29 17.35 -5.69 -11.39
C GLY A 29 17.66 -5.59 -9.89
N ALA A 30 16.65 -5.76 -9.02
CA ALA A 30 16.84 -5.87 -7.57
C ALA A 30 17.15 -7.31 -7.11
N GLY A 31 18.28 -7.89 -7.56
CA GLY A 31 18.86 -9.06 -6.90
C GLY A 31 19.54 -10.09 -7.79
N THR A 32 20.88 -10.10 -7.73
CA THR A 32 21.89 -11.19 -7.90
C THR A 32 23.17 -10.51 -8.46
N GLN A 33 24.39 -10.48 -7.90
CA GLN A 33 25.18 -11.21 -6.89
C GLN A 33 26.43 -10.37 -6.45
N ASP A 34 27.02 -10.66 -5.27
CA ASP A 34 28.40 -10.30 -4.86
C ASP A 34 29.50 -11.21 -5.53
N PRO A 35 30.79 -11.24 -5.11
CA PRO A 35 31.94 -10.50 -5.65
C PRO A 35 33.05 -11.37 -6.31
N ALA A 36 33.80 -10.85 -7.30
CA ALA A 36 35.22 -11.11 -7.64
C ALA A 36 35.55 -10.90 -9.15
N GLY A 37 36.67 -10.24 -9.45
CA GLY A 37 37.47 -10.50 -10.67
C GLY A 37 37.44 -9.45 -11.80
N THR A 38 38.51 -8.66 -11.90
CA THR A 38 38.90 -7.71 -12.99
C THR A 38 39.59 -8.44 -14.17
N PRO A 39 40.05 -7.78 -15.26
CA PRO A 39 39.39 -7.03 -16.35
C PRO A 39 39.62 -7.66 -17.76
N SER A 40 38.93 -7.19 -18.82
CA SER A 40 39.54 -7.11 -20.16
C SER A 40 38.85 -6.13 -21.11
N GLN A 41 39.68 -5.46 -21.91
CA GLN A 41 39.43 -4.34 -22.82
C GLN A 41 38.96 -4.80 -24.22
N GLY A 42 38.33 -3.89 -24.98
CA GLY A 42 38.22 -4.01 -26.45
C GLY A 42 37.22 -3.07 -27.13
N ALA A 43 37.67 -1.88 -27.54
CA ALA A 43 37.17 -1.12 -28.72
C ALA A 43 38.23 -1.29 -29.86
N PRO A 44 37.98 -1.11 -31.20
CA PRO A 44 37.36 0.05 -31.91
C PRO A 44 36.64 -0.32 -33.29
N PRO A 45 36.41 0.56 -34.33
CA PRO A 45 35.63 1.82 -34.44
C PRO A 45 34.66 1.86 -35.71
N PRO A 46 34.31 2.97 -36.44
CA PRO A 46 32.89 3.35 -36.69
C PRO A 46 32.47 3.56 -38.17
N SER A 47 31.16 3.53 -38.49
CA SER A 47 30.51 4.10 -39.72
C SER A 47 28.97 3.98 -39.56
N GLN A 48 28.03 4.84 -39.98
CA GLN A 48 27.99 6.11 -40.71
C GLN A 48 26.73 6.90 -40.29
N LEU A 49 26.77 8.21 -40.53
CA LEU A 49 25.67 9.16 -40.49
C LEU A 49 24.56 8.81 -41.50
N LEU A 50 23.30 9.02 -41.12
CA LEU A 50 22.25 9.50 -42.02
C LEU A 50 21.15 10.20 -41.21
N GLU A 51 21.14 11.51 -41.39
CA GLU A 51 20.10 12.50 -41.09
C GLU A 51 18.67 12.01 -41.39
N SER A 52 17.73 12.28 -40.48
CA SER A 52 16.33 12.47 -40.83
C SER A 52 15.67 13.42 -39.83
N SER A 53 15.46 14.66 -40.27
CA SER A 53 14.78 15.72 -39.52
C SER A 53 13.26 15.59 -39.70
N GLY A 54 12.53 15.44 -38.60
CA GLY A 54 11.07 15.57 -38.54
C GLY A 54 10.66 16.83 -37.75
N PRO A 55 9.50 17.45 -38.04
CA PRO A 55 9.10 18.74 -37.49
C PRO A 55 8.65 18.64 -36.03
N VAL A 56 9.05 19.63 -35.23
CA VAL A 56 8.63 19.83 -33.84
C VAL A 56 7.31 20.61 -33.86
N ASP A 57 6.25 20.01 -33.32
CA ASP A 57 4.98 20.69 -33.05
C ASP A 57 5.07 21.32 -31.64
N ASP A 58 5.23 22.64 -31.59
CA ASP A 58 5.13 23.43 -30.35
C ASP A 58 3.64 23.60 -30.01
N THR A 59 3.17 22.93 -28.96
CA THR A 59 1.87 23.24 -28.34
C THR A 59 2.05 23.54 -26.85
N ASP A 60 1.97 24.84 -26.58
CA ASP A 60 1.59 25.55 -25.35
C ASP A 60 1.76 24.85 -23.98
N ASP A 61 2.89 25.17 -23.34
CA ASP A 61 3.21 24.90 -21.93
C ASP A 61 2.44 25.83 -20.97
N HIS A 62 1.10 25.76 -21.00
CA HIS A 62 0.24 26.51 -20.06
C HIS A 62 -0.72 25.59 -19.26
N GLY A 63 -0.78 24.29 -19.56
CA GLY A 63 -1.68 23.34 -18.87
C GLY A 63 -1.18 22.78 -17.54
N ARG A 64 0.13 22.86 -17.28
CA ARG A 64 0.76 22.23 -16.09
C ARG A 64 0.60 23.07 -14.82
N GLU A 65 0.51 24.39 -14.95
CA GLU A 65 0.27 25.28 -13.81
C GLU A 65 -1.18 25.21 -13.32
N TYR A 66 -2.16 25.00 -14.21
CA TYR A 66 -3.56 24.79 -13.81
C TYR A 66 -3.79 23.45 -13.12
N LEU A 67 -3.04 22.39 -13.49
CA LEU A 67 -3.12 21.08 -12.83
C LEU A 67 -2.50 21.10 -11.43
N VAL A 68 -1.35 21.77 -11.26
CA VAL A 68 -0.72 21.96 -9.94
C VAL A 68 -1.61 22.83 -9.03
N ALA A 69 -2.21 23.89 -9.57
CA ALA A 69 -3.15 24.72 -8.81
C ALA A 69 -4.44 23.95 -8.41
N LEU A 70 -4.94 23.05 -9.26
CA LEU A 70 -6.14 22.26 -8.98
C LEU A 70 -5.90 21.16 -7.95
N VAL A 71 -4.71 20.54 -7.94
CA VAL A 71 -4.29 19.57 -6.90
C VAL A 71 -4.10 20.28 -5.55
N ILE A 72 -3.49 21.46 -5.53
CA ILE A 72 -3.34 22.25 -4.29
C ILE A 72 -4.71 22.71 -3.75
N LEU A 73 -5.66 23.07 -4.61
CA LEU A 73 -7.02 23.43 -4.20
C LEU A 73 -7.81 22.23 -3.61
N LEU A 74 -7.62 21.03 -4.16
CA LEU A 74 -8.23 19.80 -3.61
C LEU A 74 -7.62 19.39 -2.27
N VAL A 75 -6.31 19.58 -2.10
CA VAL A 75 -5.60 19.36 -0.82
C VAL A 75 -6.03 20.40 0.23
N ALA A 76 -6.25 21.66 -0.15
CA ALA A 76 -6.77 22.69 0.76
C ALA A 76 -8.21 22.39 1.23
N LEU A 77 -9.05 21.77 0.39
CA LEU A 77 -10.40 21.35 0.77
C LEU A 77 -10.41 20.10 1.66
N ALA A 78 -9.42 19.22 1.53
CA ALA A 78 -9.27 18.06 2.42
C ALA A 78 -8.84 18.46 3.85
N VAL A 79 -8.07 19.55 4.00
CA VAL A 79 -7.62 20.07 5.31
C VAL A 79 -8.74 20.85 6.03
N ALA A 80 -9.80 21.27 5.33
CA ALA A 80 -10.97 21.95 5.93
C ALA A 80 -12.21 21.04 6.13
N GLY A 81 -12.08 19.73 5.89
CA GLY A 81 -13.20 18.78 5.89
C GLY A 81 -13.40 17.98 7.18
N ALA A 82 -12.81 18.38 8.31
CA ALA A 82 -13.17 17.81 9.61
C ALA A 82 -14.50 18.41 10.10
N THR A 83 -15.61 18.02 9.46
CA THR A 83 -16.94 18.23 10.03
C THR A 83 -17.71 16.92 10.07
N PHE A 84 -17.96 16.49 11.29
CA PHE A 84 -18.81 15.37 11.65
C PHE A 84 -20.25 15.65 11.19
N ALA A 85 -20.73 14.94 10.16
CA ALA A 85 -22.13 14.97 9.76
C ALA A 85 -22.74 13.56 9.89
N PHE A 86 -23.12 13.25 11.12
CA PHE A 86 -23.98 12.13 11.48
C PHE A 86 -25.39 12.40 10.93
N VAL A 87 -25.82 11.66 9.91
CA VAL A 87 -27.21 11.63 9.48
C VAL A 87 -27.76 10.22 9.67
N LEU A 88 -28.50 10.04 10.78
CA LEU A 88 -29.43 8.94 10.94
C LEU A 88 -30.51 9.05 9.86
N ARG A 89 -30.63 8.01 9.02
CA ARG A 89 -31.89 7.74 8.31
C ARG A 89 -32.47 6.42 8.81
N HIS A 90 -33.32 6.54 9.82
CA HIS A 90 -34.35 5.56 10.09
C HIS A 90 -35.39 5.60 8.97
N HIS A 91 -35.52 4.52 8.22
CA HIS A 91 -36.76 4.19 7.53
C HIS A 91 -37.16 2.77 7.89
N SER A 92 -38.03 2.68 8.88
CA SER A 92 -38.92 1.54 9.05
C SER A 92 -40.05 1.67 8.02
N SER A 93 -40.23 0.66 7.18
CA SER A 93 -41.55 0.19 6.76
C SER A 93 -41.40 -1.19 6.12
N ALA A 94 -42.00 -2.17 6.79
CA ALA A 94 -42.21 -3.52 6.31
C ALA A 94 -43.17 -3.52 5.11
N LEU A 95 -42.95 -4.45 4.17
CA LEU A 95 -43.88 -5.54 3.86
C LEU A 95 -43.36 -6.35 2.66
N ALA A 96 -43.45 -7.67 2.82
CA ALA A 96 -43.90 -8.68 1.85
C ALA A 96 -42.91 -9.82 1.52
N SER A 97 -43.51 -11.00 1.69
CA SER A 97 -43.32 -12.25 0.94
C SER A 97 -42.36 -13.29 1.51
N ASN A 98 -43.02 -14.28 2.14
CA ASN A 98 -42.57 -15.65 2.34
C ASN A 98 -41.92 -16.22 1.08
N GLY A 99 -40.63 -16.52 1.18
CA GLY A 99 -39.93 -17.46 0.31
C GLY A 99 -39.26 -18.50 1.17
N VAL A 100 -39.89 -19.66 1.32
CA VAL A 100 -39.23 -20.87 1.84
C VAL A 100 -38.15 -21.24 0.83
N SER A 101 -36.89 -21.21 1.25
CA SER A 101 -35.79 -21.83 0.52
C SER A 101 -34.93 -22.58 1.53
N THR A 102 -34.91 -23.89 1.32
CA THR A 102 -34.16 -24.91 2.05
C THR A 102 -32.67 -24.60 2.12
N PRO A 103 -31.98 -24.81 3.25
CA PRO A 103 -30.54 -24.68 3.31
C PRO A 103 -29.87 -25.91 2.69
N SER A 104 -29.30 -25.76 1.49
CA SER A 104 -28.29 -26.70 0.99
C SER A 104 -27.03 -26.54 1.84
N SER A 105 -26.73 -27.57 2.64
CA SER A 105 -25.46 -27.70 3.35
C SER A 105 -24.31 -27.86 2.35
N HIS A 106 -23.51 -26.82 2.19
CA HIS A 106 -22.12 -26.99 1.77
C HIS A 106 -21.25 -27.09 3.03
N ARG A 107 -20.87 -28.33 3.32
CA ARG A 107 -19.88 -28.67 4.34
C ARG A 107 -18.49 -28.50 3.74
N ALA A 108 -17.79 -27.46 4.17
CA ALA A 108 -16.34 -27.45 4.27
C ALA A 108 -16.02 -27.17 5.76
N GLY A 109 -15.33 -28.11 6.42
CA GLY A 109 -14.86 -27.93 7.81
C GLY A 109 -13.82 -26.82 7.89
N THR A 110 -13.45 -26.21 9.01
CA THR A 110 -13.55 -26.39 10.47
C THR A 110 -13.09 -25.01 10.99
N THR A 111 -13.75 -24.23 11.84
CA THR A 111 -14.39 -24.46 13.14
C THR A 111 -15.40 -23.31 13.22
N GLY A 112 -16.69 -23.59 13.09
CA GLY A 112 -17.70 -22.53 13.07
C GLY A 112 -17.86 -21.94 14.45
N GLY A 113 -17.33 -20.74 14.68
CA GLY A 113 -17.77 -19.91 15.79
C GLY A 113 -19.29 -19.74 15.76
N THR A 114 -19.89 -19.53 16.92
CA THR A 114 -21.34 -19.38 17.06
C THR A 114 -21.87 -18.04 16.55
N GLY A 115 -20.99 -17.16 16.07
CA GLY A 115 -21.33 -15.83 15.54
C GLY A 115 -21.81 -15.85 14.08
N ASP A 116 -22.40 -14.72 13.65
CA ASP A 116 -22.80 -14.49 12.26
C ASP A 116 -21.55 -14.12 11.41
N PRO A 117 -21.17 -14.95 10.41
CA PRO A 117 -20.03 -14.66 9.53
C PRO A 117 -20.12 -13.30 8.83
N ARG A 118 -21.33 -12.85 8.48
CA ARG A 118 -21.53 -11.55 7.83
C ARG A 118 -21.23 -10.40 8.78
N GLN A 119 -21.67 -10.51 10.04
CA GLN A 119 -21.38 -9.50 11.06
C GLN A 119 -19.88 -9.40 11.33
N ALA A 120 -19.18 -10.54 11.40
CA ALA A 120 -17.73 -10.58 11.57
C ALA A 120 -17.01 -9.95 10.36
N ALA A 121 -17.44 -10.26 9.13
CA ALA A 121 -16.90 -9.66 7.92
C ALA A 121 -17.10 -8.13 7.89
N VAL A 122 -18.29 -7.62 8.23
CA VAL A 122 -18.55 -6.17 8.35
C VAL A 122 -17.66 -5.50 9.41
N ALA A 123 -17.32 -6.21 10.49
CA ALA A 123 -16.41 -5.68 11.49
C ALA A 123 -14.97 -5.56 10.95
N VAL A 124 -14.50 -6.56 10.19
CA VAL A 124 -13.20 -6.51 9.50
C VAL A 124 -13.19 -5.38 8.46
N ASP A 125 -14.21 -5.27 7.61
CA ASP A 125 -14.33 -4.24 6.57
C ASP A 125 -14.16 -2.82 7.13
N ARG A 126 -14.80 -2.53 8.28
CA ARG A 126 -14.64 -1.24 8.96
C ARG A 126 -13.21 -0.94 9.39
N LEU A 127 -12.42 -1.97 9.72
CA LEU A 127 -11.00 -1.77 10.03
C LEU A 127 -10.17 -1.60 8.75
N LEU A 128 -10.53 -2.24 7.64
CA LEU A 128 -9.87 -2.04 6.34
C LEU A 128 -10.05 -0.59 5.86
N VAL A 129 -11.27 -0.04 5.95
CA VAL A 129 -11.54 1.39 5.70
C VAL A 129 -10.64 2.30 6.54
N ALA A 130 -10.42 1.95 7.82
CA ALA A 130 -9.56 2.72 8.71
C ALA A 130 -8.06 2.59 8.36
N SER A 131 -7.63 1.46 7.77
CA SER A 131 -6.24 1.23 7.36
C SER A 131 -5.84 2.04 6.13
N GLU A 132 -6.75 2.19 5.16
CA GLU A 132 -6.49 2.87 3.88
C GLU A 132 -6.00 4.32 4.05
N GLY A 133 -6.54 5.04 5.05
CA GLY A 133 -6.36 6.48 5.21
C GLY A 133 -4.93 6.98 5.42
N ASN A 134 -3.98 6.09 5.74
CA ASN A 134 -2.59 6.47 6.06
C ASN A 134 -1.56 6.03 5.01
N ARG A 135 -1.96 5.33 3.93
CA ARG A 135 -0.99 4.74 3.00
C ARG A 135 -0.19 5.77 2.21
N SER A 136 -0.86 6.81 1.70
CA SER A 136 -0.22 7.85 0.88
C SER A 136 0.82 8.64 1.69
N SER A 137 0.53 8.93 2.96
CA SER A 137 1.43 9.62 3.88
C SER A 137 2.70 8.80 4.17
N VAL A 138 2.59 7.49 4.36
CA VAL A 138 3.76 6.61 4.52
C VAL A 138 4.64 6.62 3.27
N GLN A 139 4.05 6.45 2.08
CA GLN A 139 4.82 6.47 0.82
C GLN A 139 5.53 7.81 0.60
N GLN A 140 4.83 8.92 0.88
CA GLN A 140 5.40 10.26 0.81
C GLN A 140 6.57 10.43 1.80
N ALA A 141 6.43 9.97 3.04
CA ALA A 141 7.47 10.05 4.05
C ALA A 141 8.73 9.28 3.64
N VAL A 142 8.58 8.05 3.11
CA VAL A 142 9.71 7.27 2.59
C VAL A 142 10.41 8.02 1.44
N GLY A 143 9.65 8.65 0.53
CA GLY A 143 10.20 9.49 -0.54
C GLY A 143 10.92 10.75 -0.04
N GLN A 144 10.42 11.37 1.04
CA GLN A 144 11.07 12.52 1.68
C GLN A 144 12.40 12.15 2.32
N ILE A 145 12.50 10.97 2.95
CA ILE A 145 13.78 10.45 3.46
C ILE A 145 14.73 10.18 2.29
N ALA A 146 14.26 9.44 1.28
CA ALA A 146 15.07 9.07 0.11
C ALA A 146 15.66 10.28 -0.65
N SER A 147 14.94 11.40 -0.69
CA SER A 147 15.34 12.62 -1.38
C SER A 147 15.99 13.68 -0.47
N CYS A 148 16.13 13.39 0.83
CA CYS A 148 16.59 14.35 1.84
C CYS A 148 15.76 15.66 1.89
N ALA A 149 14.45 15.58 1.62
CA ALA A 149 13.58 16.76 1.54
C ALA A 149 13.12 17.26 2.93
N ASP A 150 12.31 16.47 3.63
CA ASP A 150 11.86 16.74 5.01
C ASP A 150 11.96 15.45 5.84
N VAL A 151 13.19 15.08 6.17
CA VAL A 151 13.49 13.84 6.90
C VAL A 151 12.85 13.85 8.30
N THR A 152 12.82 15.01 8.97
CA THR A 152 12.24 15.11 10.32
C THR A 152 10.71 14.96 10.29
N GLY A 153 10.02 15.63 9.36
CA GLY A 153 8.58 15.44 9.16
C GLY A 153 8.22 14.01 8.73
N ALA A 154 9.05 13.41 7.88
CA ALA A 154 8.89 12.01 7.47
C ALA A 154 8.99 11.04 8.65
N VAL A 155 9.97 11.21 9.55
CA VAL A 155 10.12 10.38 10.76
C VAL A 155 8.87 10.48 11.63
N HIS A 156 8.33 11.68 11.86
CA HIS A 156 7.10 11.85 12.64
C HIS A 156 5.89 11.18 11.98
N THR A 157 5.78 11.28 10.65
CA THR A 157 4.70 10.65 9.88
C THR A 157 4.74 9.13 10.01
N LEU A 158 5.92 8.53 9.89
CA LEU A 158 6.11 7.08 10.01
C LEU A 158 5.87 6.58 11.43
N GLN A 159 6.26 7.35 12.45
CA GLN A 159 5.93 7.04 13.85
C GLN A 159 4.42 7.09 14.12
N ALA A 160 3.71 8.05 13.53
CA ALA A 160 2.26 8.11 13.62
C ALA A 160 1.60 6.91 12.91
N ALA A 161 2.11 6.53 11.74
CA ALA A 161 1.64 5.34 11.02
C ALA A 161 1.83 4.05 11.82
N ALA A 162 2.99 3.86 12.45
CA ALA A 162 3.22 2.76 13.38
C ALA A 162 2.17 2.75 14.51
N ALA A 163 1.91 3.88 15.15
CA ALA A 163 0.90 3.97 16.21
C ALA A 163 -0.52 3.64 15.71
N ASP A 164 -0.89 4.05 14.50
CA ASP A 164 -2.18 3.71 13.90
C ASP A 164 -2.30 2.20 13.65
N ARG A 165 -1.22 1.55 13.17
CA ARG A 165 -1.17 0.09 12.96
C ARG A 165 -1.33 -0.67 14.27
N GLU A 166 -0.69 -0.22 15.35
CA GLU A 166 -0.88 -0.79 16.69
C GLU A 166 -2.33 -0.69 17.18
N GLN A 167 -2.99 0.45 16.92
CA GLN A 167 -4.40 0.62 17.25
C GLN A 167 -5.31 -0.30 16.43
N LEU A 168 -5.02 -0.49 15.13
CA LEU A 168 -5.76 -1.43 14.28
C LEU A 168 -5.62 -2.87 14.77
N LEU A 169 -4.40 -3.29 15.11
CA LEU A 169 -4.13 -4.60 15.70
C LEU A 169 -4.88 -4.80 17.02
N THR A 170 -4.89 -3.78 17.88
CA THR A 170 -5.65 -3.81 19.14
C THR A 170 -7.15 -3.96 18.89
N LYS A 171 -7.71 -3.17 17.96
CA LYS A 171 -9.13 -3.25 17.59
C LYS A 171 -9.47 -4.62 17.01
N LEU A 172 -8.62 -5.18 16.14
CA LEU A 172 -8.80 -6.50 15.55
C LEU A 172 -8.83 -7.60 16.62
N GLY A 173 -7.89 -7.55 17.58
CA GLY A 173 -7.84 -8.50 18.70
C GLY A 173 -9.04 -8.43 19.65
N GLY A 174 -9.80 -7.33 19.62
CA GLY A 174 -11.04 -7.16 20.38
C GLY A 174 -12.32 -7.61 19.66
N LEU A 175 -12.24 -8.02 18.40
CA LEU A 175 -13.41 -8.48 17.63
C LEU A 175 -13.68 -9.97 17.86
N ASP A 176 -14.96 -10.35 17.95
CA ASP A 176 -15.36 -11.75 17.81
C ASP A 176 -15.35 -12.13 16.33
N LEU A 177 -14.26 -12.78 15.91
CA LEU A 177 -14.04 -13.25 14.53
C LEU A 177 -14.12 -14.78 14.44
N SER A 178 -14.69 -15.45 15.44
CA SER A 178 -14.78 -16.91 15.50
C SER A 178 -15.55 -17.52 14.32
N ALA A 179 -16.40 -16.73 13.67
CA ALA A 179 -17.18 -17.12 12.49
C ALA A 179 -16.40 -17.00 11.15
N LEU A 180 -15.17 -16.47 11.16
CA LEU A 180 -14.30 -16.35 9.99
C LEU A 180 -13.24 -17.46 9.97
N PRO A 181 -12.67 -17.80 8.79
CA PRO A 181 -11.52 -18.70 8.73
C PRO A 181 -10.38 -18.16 9.60
N ARG A 182 -9.81 -19.02 10.47
CA ARG A 182 -8.74 -18.59 11.36
C ARG A 182 -7.52 -18.05 10.58
N SER A 183 -7.18 -18.69 9.46
CA SER A 183 -6.12 -18.23 8.56
C SER A 183 -6.36 -16.82 8.02
N MET A 184 -7.59 -16.45 7.68
CA MET A 184 -7.91 -15.09 7.23
C MET A 184 -7.57 -14.05 8.29
N VAL A 185 -7.92 -14.33 9.55
CA VAL A 185 -7.62 -13.43 10.68
C VAL A 185 -6.10 -13.38 10.94
N ASP A 186 -5.43 -14.52 10.86
CA ASP A 186 -3.97 -14.62 11.02
C ASP A 186 -3.22 -13.85 9.91
N ASP A 187 -3.65 -13.97 8.64
CA ASP A 187 -3.06 -13.28 7.50
C ASP A 187 -3.23 -11.75 7.61
N LEU A 188 -4.42 -11.28 8.01
CA LEU A 188 -4.65 -9.84 8.27
C LEU A 188 -3.77 -9.34 9.41
N THR A 189 -3.72 -10.08 10.52
CA THR A 189 -2.88 -9.74 11.69
C THR A 189 -1.40 -9.67 11.30
N GLY A 190 -0.91 -10.69 10.58
CA GLY A 190 0.46 -10.75 10.08
C GLY A 190 0.81 -9.60 9.13
N SER A 191 -0.14 -9.21 8.26
CA SER A 191 0.06 -8.08 7.35
C SER A 191 0.25 -6.75 8.06
N TRP A 192 -0.52 -6.50 9.12
CA TRP A 192 -0.45 -5.27 9.90
C TRP A 192 0.72 -5.24 10.87
N LEU A 193 1.10 -6.38 11.46
CA LEU A 193 2.34 -6.51 12.22
C LEU A 193 3.56 -6.22 11.34
N SER A 194 3.61 -6.81 10.14
CA SER A 194 4.70 -6.56 9.21
C SER A 194 4.73 -5.10 8.74
N SER A 195 3.57 -4.49 8.50
CA SER A 195 3.48 -3.07 8.11
C SER A 195 3.91 -2.14 9.27
N LEU A 196 3.55 -2.48 10.51
CA LEU A 196 4.03 -1.79 11.71
C LEU A 196 5.57 -1.84 11.80
N ASP A 197 6.16 -3.01 11.62
CA ASP A 197 7.63 -3.17 11.64
C ASP A 197 8.31 -2.40 10.51
N SER A 198 7.68 -2.33 9.32
CA SER A 198 8.15 -1.48 8.22
C SER A 198 8.15 0.00 8.59
N ASP A 199 7.04 0.52 9.14
CA ASP A 199 6.89 1.92 9.51
C ASP A 199 7.95 2.32 10.57
N ILE A 200 8.17 1.46 11.57
CA ILE A 200 9.22 1.62 12.59
C ILE A 200 10.60 1.64 11.94
N SER A 201 10.87 0.72 11.01
CA SER A 201 12.18 0.60 10.35
C SER A 201 12.46 1.79 9.44
N TYR A 202 11.49 2.26 8.65
CA TYR A 202 11.65 3.50 7.88
C TYR A 202 11.85 4.72 8.79
N ALA A 203 11.16 4.80 9.93
CA ALA A 203 11.38 5.89 10.88
C ALA A 203 12.81 5.86 11.44
N ARG A 204 13.37 4.67 11.71
CA ARG A 204 14.76 4.52 12.14
C ARG A 204 15.76 4.90 11.06
N TRP A 205 15.50 4.54 9.81
CA TRP A 205 16.30 5.00 8.67
C TRP A 205 16.35 6.53 8.61
N GLY A 206 15.20 7.22 8.67
CA GLY A 206 15.17 8.68 8.73
C GLY A 206 15.88 9.27 9.96
N GLN A 207 15.88 8.58 11.10
CA GLN A 207 16.66 8.97 12.29
C GLN A 207 18.16 8.80 12.08
N ASP A 208 18.60 7.79 11.35
CA ASP A 208 20.00 7.63 10.96
C ASP A 208 20.43 8.78 10.05
N GLU A 209 19.67 9.07 9.00
CA GLU A 209 19.92 10.20 8.09
C GLU A 209 20.00 11.55 8.81
N ASN A 210 19.11 11.80 9.78
CA ASN A 210 19.14 13.01 10.60
C ASN A 210 20.40 13.11 11.49
N ARG A 211 20.98 11.97 11.91
CA ARG A 211 22.15 11.93 12.82
C ARG A 211 23.47 11.99 12.07
N SER A 212 23.60 11.26 10.96
CA SER A 212 24.84 11.18 10.18
C SER A 212 24.97 12.28 9.11
N GLY A 213 23.89 13.03 8.86
CA GLY A 213 23.77 13.90 7.70
C GLY A 213 23.16 13.11 6.54
N CYS A 214 22.07 13.65 5.98
CA CYS A 214 21.25 12.91 5.02
C CYS A 214 21.98 12.65 3.71
N THR A 215 21.97 11.39 3.26
CA THR A 215 22.49 10.95 1.98
C THR A 215 21.32 10.50 1.09
N ALA A 216 21.08 11.25 0.01
CA ALA A 216 19.99 10.92 -0.90
C ALA A 216 20.21 9.52 -1.52
N GLY A 217 19.17 8.69 -1.44
CA GLY A 217 19.20 7.31 -1.96
C GLY A 217 20.06 6.34 -1.14
N ASP A 218 20.25 6.55 0.17
CA ASP A 218 20.94 5.58 1.03
C ASP A 218 20.09 4.31 1.30
N TYR A 219 19.92 3.50 0.26
CA TYR A 219 19.24 2.22 0.34
C TYR A 219 20.13 1.10 0.90
N ALA A 220 21.38 1.40 1.24
CA ALA A 220 22.30 0.45 1.85
C ALA A 220 22.13 0.40 3.38
N ASP A 221 21.51 1.43 3.96
CA ASP A 221 21.17 1.53 5.37
C ASP A 221 20.45 0.26 5.87
N PRO A 222 20.86 -0.30 7.03
CA PRO A 222 20.28 -1.53 7.57
C PRO A 222 18.80 -1.39 7.93
N ASN A 223 18.32 -0.22 8.35
CA ASN A 223 16.92 0.00 8.68
C ASN A 223 16.05 0.12 7.41
N TYR A 224 16.55 0.73 6.33
CA TYR A 224 15.87 0.67 5.03
C TYR A 224 15.72 -0.78 4.54
N ARG A 225 16.79 -1.58 4.61
CA ARG A 225 16.76 -3.00 4.21
C ARG A 225 15.82 -3.83 5.08
N ALA A 226 15.76 -3.55 6.38
CA ALA A 226 14.82 -4.18 7.30
C ALA A 226 13.36 -3.87 6.89
N ALA A 227 13.06 -2.61 6.62
CA ALA A 227 11.74 -2.17 6.17
C ALA A 227 11.31 -2.86 4.86
N MET A 228 12.23 -2.99 3.90
CA MET A 228 11.95 -3.71 2.66
C MET A 228 11.63 -5.20 2.89
N SER A 229 12.30 -5.84 3.86
CA SER A 229 12.03 -7.23 4.22
C SER A 229 10.64 -7.41 4.83
N THR A 230 10.21 -6.48 5.68
CA THR A 230 8.88 -6.52 6.31
C THR A 230 7.78 -6.09 5.35
N ASP A 231 8.05 -5.18 4.41
CA ASP A 231 7.12 -4.84 3.32
C ASP A 231 6.81 -6.07 2.45
N ASN A 232 7.81 -6.88 2.11
CA ASN A 232 7.60 -8.12 1.36
C ASN A 232 6.72 -9.13 2.13
N GLN A 233 6.95 -9.26 3.45
CA GLN A 233 6.13 -10.13 4.31
C GLN A 233 4.69 -9.60 4.43
N ALA A 234 4.53 -8.27 4.53
CA ALA A 234 3.23 -7.63 4.54
C ALA A 234 2.47 -7.90 3.24
N SER A 235 3.10 -7.68 2.08
CA SER A 235 2.49 -7.94 0.76
C SER A 235 2.08 -9.40 0.57
N ALA A 236 2.92 -10.35 0.99
CA ALA A 236 2.58 -11.77 0.95
C ALA A 236 1.33 -12.08 1.81
N SER A 237 1.27 -11.53 3.02
CA SER A 237 0.15 -11.72 3.94
C SER A 237 -1.14 -11.05 3.43
N LYS A 238 -1.03 -9.87 2.83
CA LYS A 238 -2.18 -9.17 2.19
C LYS A 238 -2.73 -9.99 1.03
N GLY A 239 -1.86 -10.57 0.20
CA GLY A 239 -2.27 -11.47 -0.88
C GLY A 239 -3.01 -12.71 -0.36
N ALA A 240 -2.49 -13.34 0.70
CA ALA A 240 -3.13 -14.49 1.34
C ALA A 240 -4.50 -14.13 1.95
N PHE A 241 -4.57 -12.99 2.64
CA PHE A 241 -5.82 -12.44 3.17
C PHE A 241 -6.85 -12.19 2.07
N LEU A 242 -6.47 -11.49 1.00
CA LEU A 242 -7.35 -11.14 -0.11
C LEU A 242 -7.93 -12.38 -0.80
N ALA A 243 -7.11 -13.43 -0.97
CA ALA A 243 -7.56 -14.70 -1.54
C ALA A 243 -8.72 -15.35 -0.75
N LEU A 244 -8.80 -15.08 0.56
CA LEU A 244 -9.90 -15.52 1.42
C LEU A 244 -11.02 -14.47 1.51
N TRP A 245 -10.67 -13.18 1.53
CA TRP A 245 -11.60 -12.07 1.69
C TRP A 245 -12.52 -11.92 0.47
N ASP A 246 -11.97 -11.93 -0.74
CA ASP A 246 -12.71 -11.65 -1.97
C ASP A 246 -13.97 -12.52 -2.16
N PRO A 247 -13.93 -13.86 -2.05
CA PRO A 247 -15.14 -14.68 -2.15
C PRO A 247 -16.13 -14.43 -0.99
N LEU A 248 -15.63 -14.13 0.21
CA LEU A 248 -16.48 -13.79 1.35
C LEU A 248 -17.18 -12.45 1.13
N ALA A 249 -16.45 -11.43 0.66
CA ALA A 249 -16.98 -10.11 0.39
C ALA A 249 -18.04 -10.15 -0.70
N GLN A 250 -17.77 -10.85 -1.81
CA GLN A 250 -18.70 -11.01 -2.91
C GLN A 250 -20.01 -11.68 -2.47
N SER A 251 -19.94 -12.75 -1.68
CA SER A 251 -21.13 -13.47 -1.20
C SER A 251 -21.97 -12.67 -0.18
N ASN A 252 -21.37 -11.65 0.46
CA ASN A 252 -22.01 -10.83 1.49
C ASN A 252 -22.33 -9.39 1.03
N GLY A 253 -22.01 -9.04 -0.22
CA GLY A 253 -22.19 -7.69 -0.76
C GLY A 253 -21.29 -6.63 -0.12
N LEU A 254 -20.07 -7.03 0.26
CA LEU A 254 -19.04 -6.14 0.83
C LEU A 254 -18.03 -5.69 -0.23
N PRO A 255 -17.29 -4.59 0.00
CA PRO A 255 -16.20 -4.16 -0.88
C PRO A 255 -15.10 -5.23 -1.00
N GLN A 256 -14.53 -5.31 -2.20
CA GLN A 256 -13.24 -5.97 -2.41
C GLN A 256 -12.14 -4.93 -2.30
N TRP A 257 -10.99 -5.34 -1.76
CA TRP A 257 -9.88 -4.46 -1.46
C TRP A 257 -8.68 -4.80 -2.33
N GLN A 258 -7.82 -3.81 -2.55
CA GLN A 258 -6.51 -4.01 -3.15
C GLN A 258 -5.44 -4.13 -2.06
N SER A 259 -4.33 -4.81 -2.37
CA SER A 259 -3.22 -4.95 -1.42
C SER A 259 -2.64 -3.60 -0.97
N SER A 260 -2.75 -2.56 -1.79
CA SER A 260 -2.32 -1.19 -1.43
C SER A 260 -3.22 -0.53 -0.38
N GLN A 261 -4.45 -1.02 -0.17
CA GLN A 261 -5.44 -0.46 0.74
C GLN A 261 -5.48 -1.14 2.12
N ILE A 262 -4.67 -2.19 2.33
CA ILE A 262 -4.62 -2.98 3.57
C ILE A 262 -3.35 -2.65 4.35
#